data_AF-A0A918EHT7-F1
#
_entry.id   AF-A0A918EHT7-F1
#
_cell.length_a   1.000
_cell.length_b   1.000
_cell.length_c   1.000
_cell.angle_alpha   90.00
_cell.angle_beta   90.00
_cell.angle_gamma   90.00
#
_symmetry.space_group_name_H-M   'P 1'
#
loop_
_entity.id
_entity.type
_entity.pdbx_description
1 polymer ?
#
loop_
_entity_poly.entity_id
_entity_poly.type
_entity_poly.pdbx_seq_one_letter_code
_entity_poly.pdbx_strand_id
1 'polypeptide(L)'
;MAEHSSPFTAGPGGVMTDEVGVVTGALELRTTVDEECVLTAWVRYEGADEWYRVTGGACALVAPEDHEPVHALLLGVLNRPEG
;
A
#
# COMPACT_ATOMS: atom_id res chain seq x y z
N MET A 1 0.55 -0.30 -17.33
CA MET A 1 0.80 0.03 -15.91
C MET A 1 0.75 -1.28 -15.15
N ALA A 2 1.79 -1.59 -14.38
CA ALA A 2 1.80 -2.78 -13.53
C ALA A 2 1.11 -2.46 -12.20
N GLU A 3 0.37 -3.42 -11.66
CA GLU A 3 -0.24 -3.32 -10.33
C GLU A 3 0.00 -4.61 -9.55
N HIS A 4 0.17 -4.46 -8.24
CA HIS A 4 0.24 -5.58 -7.29
C HIS A 4 -0.76 -5.34 -6.16
N SER A 5 -1.48 -6.39 -5.76
CA SER A 5 -2.45 -6.35 -4.66
C SER A 5 -2.22 -7.51 -3.70
N SER A 6 -2.22 -7.22 -2.39
CA SER A 6 -2.05 -8.24 -1.35
C SER A 6 -2.87 -7.91 -0.11
N PRO A 7 -3.56 -8.90 0.50
CA PRO A 7 -4.24 -8.72 1.79
C PRO A 7 -3.22 -8.64 2.93
N PHE A 8 -3.54 -7.87 3.97
CA PHE A 8 -2.75 -7.79 5.21
C PHE A 8 -3.60 -7.35 6.41
N THR A 9 -3.04 -7.53 7.60
CA THR A 9 -3.61 -6.97 8.83
C THR A 9 -2.76 -5.80 9.28
N ALA A 10 -3.36 -4.61 9.38
CA ALA A 10 -2.66 -3.42 9.85
C ALA A 10 -2.18 -3.60 11.29
N GLY A 11 -0.94 -3.18 11.55
CA GLY A 11 -0.39 -3.25 12.90
C GLY A 11 -0.95 -2.21 13.87
N PRO A 12 -0.49 -2.23 15.14
CA PRO A 12 -0.86 -1.25 16.15
C PRO A 12 -0.59 0.17 15.66
N GLY A 13 -1.63 1.02 15.67
CA GLY A 13 -1.58 2.38 15.15
C GLY A 13 -2.15 2.56 13.74
N GLY A 14 -2.44 1.46 13.02
CA GLY A 14 -3.10 1.49 11.72
C GLY A 14 -2.22 2.03 10.59
N VAL A 15 -2.86 2.33 9.46
CA VAL A 15 -2.26 2.94 8.28
C VAL A 15 -2.83 4.35 8.11
N MET A 16 -1.95 5.34 8.03
CA MET A 16 -2.35 6.72 7.76
C MET A 16 -2.65 6.88 6.27
N THR A 17 -3.78 7.49 5.97
CA THR A 17 -4.27 7.78 4.62
C THR A 17 -4.55 9.26 4.46
N ASP A 18 -4.46 9.74 3.23
CA ASP A 18 -4.62 11.16 2.92
C ASP A 18 -6.10 11.60 3.04
N GLU A 19 -7.04 10.70 2.76
CA GLU A 19 -8.46 11.03 2.68
C GLU A 19 -9.21 10.87 4.01
N VAL A 20 -8.99 9.76 4.73
CA VAL A 20 -9.81 9.38 5.90
C VAL A 20 -9.03 9.28 7.20
N GLY A 21 -7.75 9.62 7.19
CA GLY A 21 -6.88 9.49 8.36
C GLY A 21 -6.45 8.05 8.60
N VAL A 22 -6.61 7.55 9.82
CA VAL A 22 -6.08 6.22 10.19
C VAL A 22 -7.10 5.12 9.91
N VAL A 23 -6.71 4.12 9.11
CA VAL A 23 -7.47 2.88 8.88
C VAL A 23 -6.80 1.69 9.60
N THR A 24 -7.60 0.73 10.06
CA THR A 24 -7.13 -0.39 10.91
C THR A 24 -7.80 -1.71 10.52
N GLY A 25 -7.29 -2.84 11.02
CA GLY A 25 -7.88 -4.16 10.81
C GLY A 25 -7.40 -4.85 9.53
N ALA A 26 -8.28 -5.65 8.93
CA ALA A 26 -8.00 -6.38 7.69
C ALA A 26 -8.14 -5.44 6.48
N LEU A 27 -7.04 -5.27 5.76
CA LEU A 27 -6.91 -4.35 4.64
C LEU A 27 -6.32 -5.06 3.43
N GLU A 28 -6.49 -4.46 2.26
CA GLU A 28 -5.80 -4.83 1.04
C GLU A 28 -4.87 -3.69 0.62
N LEU A 29 -3.59 -4.00 0.41
CA LEU A 29 -2.60 -3.07 -0.15
C LEU A 29 -2.62 -3.22 -1.67
N ARG A 30 -2.69 -2.09 -2.39
CA ARG A 30 -2.44 -2.03 -3.84
C ARG A 30 -1.33 -1.03 -4.13
N THR A 31 -0.35 -1.42 -4.95
CA THR A 31 0.65 -0.49 -5.48
C THR A 31 0.56 -0.41 -6.99
N THR A 32 0.57 0.80 -7.52
CA THR A 32 0.51 1.09 -8.96
C THR A 32 1.74 1.89 -9.38
N VAL A 33 2.27 1.63 -10.57
CA VAL A 33 3.38 2.41 -11.16
C VAL A 33 2.90 3.12 -12.42
N ASP A 34 3.18 4.42 -12.52
CA ASP A 34 2.85 5.25 -13.67
C ASP A 34 3.93 5.25 -14.77
N GLU A 35 3.73 6.05 -15.82
CA GLU A 35 4.64 6.16 -16.96
C GLU A 35 5.96 6.86 -16.61
N GLU A 36 6.03 7.56 -15.47
CA GLU A 36 7.20 8.25 -14.95
C GLU A 36 7.96 7.40 -13.91
N CYS A 37 7.64 6.10 -13.81
CA CYS A 37 8.18 5.17 -12.82
C CYS A 37 7.91 5.59 -11.37
N VAL A 38 6.80 6.28 -11.11
CA VAL A 38 6.38 6.64 -9.75
C VAL A 38 5.41 5.60 -9.21
N LEU A 39 5.80 4.94 -8.11
CA LEU A 39 4.95 4.04 -7.35
C LEU A 39 4.04 4.84 -6.42
N THR A 40 2.76 4.48 -6.37
CA THR A 40 1.81 4.96 -5.36
C THR A 40 1.13 3.78 -4.68
N ALA A 41 1.11 3.80 -3.34
CA ALA A 41 0.44 2.82 -2.50
C ALA A 41 -0.96 3.30 -2.09
N TRP A 42 -1.89 2.36 -2.13
CA TRP A 42 -3.29 2.51 -1.81
C TRP A 42 -3.70 1.40 -0.85
N VAL A 43 -4.65 1.69 0.02
CA VAL A 43 -5.25 0.70 0.89
C VAL A 43 -6.77 0.75 0.80
N ARG A 44 -7.40 -0.39 1.00
CA ARG A 44 -8.85 -0.47 1.24
C ARG A 44 -9.13 -1.45 2.36
N TYR A 45 -10.33 -1.37 2.91
CA TYR A 45 -10.87 -2.49 3.67
C TYR A 45 -11.08 -3.68 2.75
N GLU A 46 -10.79 -4.89 3.25
CA GLU A 46 -11.01 -6.12 2.48
C GLU A 46 -12.46 -6.19 1.99
N GLY A 47 -12.65 -6.33 0.67
CA GLY A 47 -13.97 -6.38 0.03
C GLY A 47 -14.68 -5.03 -0.14
N ALA A 48 -14.09 -3.91 0.27
CA ALA A 48 -14.65 -2.58 0.01
C ALA A 48 -14.37 -2.11 -1.43
N ASP A 49 -15.22 -1.25 -1.96
CA ASP A 49 -15.03 -0.67 -3.31
C ASP A 49 -14.05 0.52 -3.31
N GLU A 50 -13.92 1.18 -2.17
CA GLU A 50 -13.20 2.45 -2.04
C GLU A 50 -11.73 2.24 -1.64
N TRP A 51 -10.84 2.99 -2.31
CA TRP A 51 -9.40 2.96 -2.10
C TRP A 51 -8.92 4.32 -1.56
N TYR A 52 -8.04 4.27 -0.58
CA TYR A 52 -7.45 5.43 0.09
C TYR A 52 -5.94 5.47 -0.16
N ARG A 53 -5.37 6.63 -0.42
CA ARG A 53 -3.95 6.78 -0.65
C ARG A 53 -3.20 6.68 0.67
N VAL A 54 -2.13 5.88 0.71
CA VAL A 54 -1.27 5.79 1.90
C VAL A 54 -0.43 7.06 1.99
N THR A 55 -0.52 7.76 3.12
CA THR A 55 0.28 8.96 3.37
C THR A 55 1.76 8.62 3.36
N GLY A 56 2.54 9.29 2.51
CA GLY A 56 3.96 9.00 2.32
C GLY A 56 4.25 7.69 1.57
N GLY A 57 3.23 6.97 1.11
CA GLY A 57 3.35 5.72 0.35
C GLY A 57 3.63 5.93 -1.14
N ALA A 58 4.45 6.91 -1.50
CA ALA A 58 4.82 7.17 -2.89
C ALA A 58 6.33 7.37 -3.03
N CYS A 59 6.91 6.79 -4.08
CA CYS A 59 8.34 6.92 -4.37
C CYS A 59 8.61 6.73 -5.87
N ALA A 60 9.72 7.31 -6.35
CA ALA A 60 10.24 6.99 -7.67
C ALA A 60 10.98 5.65 -7.64
N LEU A 61 10.76 4.83 -8.66
CA LEU A 61 11.50 3.60 -8.93
C LEU A 61 12.61 3.87 -9.94
N VAL A 62 13.70 3.12 -9.86
CA VAL A 62 14.81 3.21 -10.83
C VAL A 62 14.46 2.44 -12.10
N ALA A 63 13.80 1.29 -11.94
CA ALA A 63 13.30 0.48 -13.04
C ALA A 63 11.92 -0.13 -12.70
N PRO A 64 11.09 -0.48 -13.71
CA PRO A 64 9.80 -1.12 -13.47
C PRO A 64 9.89 -2.46 -12.72
N GLU A 65 11.02 -3.16 -12.84
CA GLU A 65 11.30 -4.42 -12.13
C GLU A 65 11.44 -4.23 -10.61
N ASP A 66 11.69 -3.01 -10.13
CA ASP A 66 11.73 -2.69 -8.69
C ASP A 66 10.33 -2.70 -8.05
N HIS A 67 9.25 -2.73 -8.84
CA HIS A 67 7.87 -2.64 -8.34
C HIS A 67 7.52 -3.78 -7.38
N GLU A 68 7.78 -5.04 -7.76
CA GLU A 68 7.47 -6.21 -6.92
C GLU A 68 8.26 -6.21 -5.60
N PRO A 69 9.60 -6.00 -5.59
CA PRO A 69 10.37 -5.88 -4.35
C PRO A 69 9.86 -4.78 -3.42
N VAL A 70 9.52 -3.60 -3.96
CA VAL A 70 8.99 -2.48 -3.16
C VAL A 70 7.59 -2.79 -2.63
N HIS A 71 6.74 -3.45 -3.42
CA HIS A 71 5.44 -3.94 -2.94
C HIS A 71 5.61 -4.91 -1.77
N ALA A 72 6.49 -5.90 -1.91
CA ALA A 72 6.77 -6.88 -0.86
C ALA A 72 7.33 -6.23 0.41
N LEU A 73 8.21 -5.22 0.27
CA LEU A 73 8.74 -4.45 1.39
C LEU A 73 7.63 -3.69 2.12
N LEU A 74 6.78 -2.95 1.39
CA LEU A 74 5.66 -2.21 1.96
C LEU A 74 4.70 -3.16 2.69
N LEU A 75 4.38 -4.30 2.08
CA LEU A 75 3.55 -5.32 2.70
C LEU A 75 4.16 -5.83 4.02
N GLY A 76 5.47 -6.11 4.05
CA GLY A 76 6.16 -6.56 5.25
C GLY A 76 6.21 -5.51 6.36
N VAL A 77 6.30 -4.22 6.02
CA VAL A 77 6.30 -3.12 7.01
C VAL A 77 4.91 -2.86 7.59
N LEU A 78 3.87 -3.00 6.77
CA LEU A 78 2.48 -2.71 7.15
C LEU A 78 1.78 -3.90 7.83
N ASN A 79 2.10 -5.12 7.41
CA ASN A 79 1.52 -6.35 7.95
C ASN A 79 2.16 -6.73 9.30
N ARG A 80 1.77 -6.03 10.36
CA ARG A 80 2.29 -6.24 11.71
C ARG A 80 1.19 -6.54 12.72
N PRO A 81 0.47 -7.67 12.60
CA PRO A 81 -0.68 -7.99 13.46
C PRO A 81 -0.34 -8.04 14.96
N GLU A 82 0.92 -8.30 15.31
CA GLU A 82 1.38 -8.46 16.69
C GLU A 82 2.27 -7.29 17.19
N GLY A 83 2.61 -6.33 16.32
CA GLY A 83 3.49 -5.19 16.63
C GLY A 83 4.94 -5.37 16.22
#